data_AF-A0A3E2JTT3-F1
#
_entry.id   AF-A0A3E2JTT3-F1
#
_cell.length_a   1.000
_cell.length_b   1.000
_cell.length_c   1.000
_cell.angle_alpha   90.00
_cell.angle_beta   90.00
_cell.angle_gamma   90.00
#
_symmetry.space_group_name_H-M   'P 1'
#
loop_
_entity.id
_entity.type
_entity.pdbx_description
1 polymer ?
#
loop_
_entity_poly.entity_id
_entity_poly.type
_entity_poly.pdbx_seq_one_letter_code
_entity_poly.pdbx_strand_id
1 'polypeptide(L)'
;MNVETVVIFQKRGRGMYISTNDGVKLFIERKGNGMPCIYLHGGPGYWSKSFSEVAGSLLENQMDMIYLDQRGCGRSSINSKTIL
;
A
#
# COMPACT_ATOMS: atom_id res chain seq x y z
N MET A 1 9.90 6.83 18.97
CA MET A 1 9.41 7.11 17.60
C MET A 1 10.57 6.89 16.66
N ASN A 2 10.66 5.71 16.05
CA ASN A 2 11.64 5.44 15.00
C ASN A 2 10.83 5.12 13.74
N VAL A 3 10.57 6.12 12.91
CA VAL A 3 9.99 5.94 11.58
C VAL A 3 11.13 5.92 10.58
N GLU A 4 11.85 4.81 10.53
CA GLU A 4 12.63 4.48 9.35
C GLU A 4 12.20 3.12 8.86
N THR A 5 11.26 3.13 7.92
CA THR A 5 11.21 2.09 6.90
C THR A 5 10.74 2.72 5.61
N VAL A 6 11.67 3.34 4.88
CA VAL A 6 11.50 3.56 3.45
C VAL A 6 11.68 2.20 2.78
N VAL A 7 10.57 1.47 2.56
CA VAL A 7 10.63 0.24 1.76
C VAL A 7 10.74 0.64 0.29
N ILE A 8 11.93 0.52 -0.27
CA ILE A 8 12.14 0.68 -1.72
C ILE A 8 11.69 -0.61 -2.39
N PHE A 9 10.48 -0.60 -2.93
CA PHE A 9 9.95 -1.72 -3.70
C PHE A 9 10.69 -1.82 -5.03
N GLN A 10 11.10 -3.02 -5.44
CA GLN A 10 11.68 -3.25 -6.77
C GLN A 10 10.67 -3.91 -7.73
N LYS A 11 9.80 -4.78 -7.22
CA LYS A 11 8.88 -5.58 -8.05
C LYS A 11 7.60 -4.83 -8.37
N ARG A 12 7.21 -4.85 -9.66
CA ARG A 12 6.02 -4.20 -10.24
C ARG A 12 5.00 -5.24 -10.73
N GLY A 13 3.75 -4.81 -10.93
CA GLY A 13 2.72 -5.53 -11.68
C GLY A 13 1.91 -6.60 -10.93
N ARG A 14 2.46 -7.22 -9.88
CA ARG A 14 1.67 -8.04 -8.94
C ARG A 14 1.74 -7.46 -7.54
N GLY A 15 0.59 -7.41 -6.87
CA GLY A 15 0.50 -7.10 -5.46
C GLY A 15 1.38 -8.02 -4.61
N MET A 16 1.97 -7.47 -3.55
CA MET A 16 2.81 -8.19 -2.60
C MET A 16 2.50 -7.77 -1.17
N TYR A 17 3.04 -8.51 -0.21
CA TYR A 17 2.92 -8.21 1.20
C TYR A 17 4.27 -7.82 1.79
N ILE A 18 4.28 -6.80 2.64
CA ILE A 18 5.39 -6.50 3.55
C ILE A 18 5.02 -6.85 4.98
N SER A 19 6.00 -7.33 5.74
CA SER A 19 5.85 -7.58 7.16
C SER A 19 6.37 -6.39 7.97
N THR A 20 5.54 -5.87 8.86
CA THR A 20 5.95 -4.92 9.88
C THR A 20 6.63 -5.64 11.05
N ASN A 21 7.34 -4.90 11.90
CA ASN A 21 8.03 -5.44 13.08
C ASN A 21 7.12 -6.14 14.09
N ASP A 22 5.83 -5.78 14.11
CA ASP A 22 4.81 -6.36 14.98
C ASP A 22 3.98 -7.45 14.28
N GLY A 23 4.46 -7.96 13.14
CA GLY A 23 3.92 -9.14 12.47
C GLY A 23 2.72 -8.87 11.55
N VAL A 24 2.31 -7.62 11.37
CA VAL A 24 1.24 -7.27 10.42
C VAL A 24 1.75 -7.35 8.99
N LYS A 25 0.92 -7.93 8.11
CA LYS A 25 1.18 -7.99 6.68
C LYS A 25 0.44 -6.86 5.99
N LEU A 26 1.16 -5.88 5.44
CA LEU A 26 0.57 -4.81 4.64
C LEU A 26 0.61 -5.17 3.16
N PHE A 27 -0.51 -5.05 2.46
CA PHE A 27 -0.58 -5.22 1.02
C PHE A 27 -0.14 -3.96 0.31
N ILE A 28 0.71 -4.13 -0.70
CA ILE A 28 1.12 -3.08 -1.62
C ILE A 28 1.07 -3.55 -3.07
N GLU A 29 0.69 -2.66 -3.97
CA GLU A 29 0.76 -2.88 -5.42
C GLU A 29 1.46 -1.70 -6.09
N ARG A 30 2.46 -2.00 -6.93
CA ARG A 30 3.26 -0.99 -7.62
C ARG A 30 3.00 -1.01 -9.11
N LYS A 31 2.61 0.14 -9.68
CA LYS A 31 2.32 0.34 -11.10
C LYS A 31 2.89 1.66 -11.60
N GLY A 32 3.06 1.75 -12.91
CA GLY A 32 3.60 2.94 -13.54
C GLY A 32 5.12 3.06 -13.45
N ASN A 33 5.62 4.15 -14.02
CA ASN A 33 7.03 4.50 -14.06
C ASN A 33 7.16 6.01 -13.83
N GLY A 34 8.15 6.44 -13.05
CA GLY A 34 8.37 7.86 -12.77
C GLY A 34 8.76 8.11 -11.32
N MET A 35 8.40 9.30 -10.81
CA MET A 35 8.66 9.66 -9.41
C MET A 35 7.86 8.74 -8.47
N PRO A 36 8.48 8.12 -7.46
CA PRO A 36 7.77 7.30 -6.49
C PRO A 36 6.69 8.10 -5.76
N CYS A 37 5.46 7.56 -5.72
CA CYS A 37 4.33 8.19 -5.07
C CYS A 37 3.52 7.15 -4.30
N ILE A 38 3.35 7.33 -2.99
CA ILE A 38 2.53 6.44 -2.17
C ILE A 38 1.11 6.99 -2.11
N TYR A 39 0.15 6.19 -2.56
CA TYR A 39 -1.25 6.46 -2.30
C TYR A 39 -1.66 5.84 -0.95
N LEU A 40 -2.05 6.70 -0.01
CA LEU A 40 -2.60 6.34 1.29
C LEU A 40 -4.07 6.76 1.36
N HIS A 41 -4.97 5.80 1.48
CA HIS A 41 -6.40 6.08 1.49
C HIS A 41 -6.90 6.79 2.77
N GLY A 42 -8.11 7.37 2.71
CA GLY A 42 -8.82 7.97 3.85
C GLY A 42 -9.62 6.98 4.70
N GLY A 43 -10.63 7.51 5.43
CA GLY A 43 -11.40 6.90 6.54
C GLY A 43 -12.05 5.50 6.36
N PRO A 44 -12.76 5.01 7.39
CA PRO A 44 -12.62 3.65 7.90
C PRO A 44 -13.04 2.57 6.89
N GLY A 45 -12.10 1.66 6.58
CA GLY A 45 -12.37 0.47 5.76
C GLY A 45 -12.19 0.64 4.26
N TYR A 46 -11.66 1.77 3.78
CA TYR A 46 -11.30 1.91 2.38
C TYR A 46 -10.10 1.02 2.00
N TRP A 47 -9.79 0.93 0.70
CA TRP A 47 -8.63 0.20 0.20
C TRP A 47 -8.06 0.88 -1.04
N SER A 48 -6.83 0.54 -1.38
CA SER A 48 -6.10 1.18 -2.47
C SER A 48 -6.58 0.78 -3.87
N LYS A 49 -7.22 -0.38 -4.00
CA LYS A 49 -7.65 -0.92 -5.29
C LYS A 49 -8.63 0.01 -6.01
N SER A 50 -9.65 0.50 -5.31
CA SER A 50 -10.66 1.37 -5.92
C SER A 50 -10.06 2.66 -6.48
N PHE A 51 -9.09 3.26 -5.80
CA PHE A 51 -8.38 4.43 -6.33
C PHE A 51 -7.53 4.06 -7.54
N SER A 52 -6.82 2.92 -7.50
CA SER A 52 -6.01 2.47 -8.64
C SER A 52 -6.86 2.19 -9.89
N GLU A 53 -8.09 1.69 -9.72
CA GLU A 53 -9.00 1.41 -10.84
C GLU A 53 -9.62 2.68 -11.43
N VAL A 54 -9.83 3.72 -10.63
CA VAL A 54 -10.48 4.97 -11.07
C VAL A 54 -9.47 6.01 -11.58
N ALA A 55 -8.37 6.21 -10.84
CA ALA A 55 -7.40 7.27 -11.12
C ALA A 55 -6.04 6.74 -11.59
N GLY A 56 -5.77 5.44 -11.49
CA GLY A 56 -4.44 4.89 -11.73
C GLY A 56 -3.92 5.14 -13.14
N SER A 57 -4.75 4.97 -14.17
CA SER A 57 -4.36 5.21 -15.56
C SER A 57 -3.92 6.66 -15.85
N LEU A 58 -4.43 7.63 -15.09
CA LEU A 58 -4.04 9.04 -15.20
C LEU A 58 -2.67 9.32 -14.57
N LEU A 59 -2.30 8.55 -13.55
CA LEU A 59 -1.14 8.81 -12.69
C LEU A 59 0.07 7.93 -13.06
N GLU A 60 -0.17 6.68 -13.45
CA GLU A 60 0.86 5.66 -13.70
C GLU A 60 1.79 5.97 -14.89
N ASN A 61 1.39 6.87 -15.79
CA ASN A 61 2.25 7.34 -16.89
C ASN A 61 3.33 8.33 -16.44
N GLN A 62 3.17 8.96 -15.28
CA GLN A 62 4.07 10.01 -14.78
C GLN A 62 4.70 9.65 -13.43
N MET A 63 4.05 8.75 -12.68
CA MET A 63 4.46 8.36 -11.35
C MET A 63 4.60 6.84 -11.25
N ASP A 64 5.56 6.46 -10.41
CA ASP A 64 5.70 5.11 -9.92
C ASP A 64 4.81 4.95 -8.68
N MET A 65 3.53 4.65 -8.94
CA MET A 65 2.49 4.59 -7.93
C MET A 65 2.63 3.35 -7.06
N ILE A 66 2.59 3.56 -5.74
CA ILE A 66 2.61 2.53 -4.71
C ILE A 66 1.27 2.61 -3.97
N TYR A 67 0.37 1.69 -4.30
CA TYR A 67 -0.96 1.58 -3.72
C TYR A 67 -0.88 0.75 -2.44
N LEU A 68 -1.06 1.41 -1.28
CA LEU A 68 -0.97 0.79 0.05
C LEU A 68 -2.36 0.61 0.67
N ASP A 69 -2.66 -0.60 1.11
CA ASP A 69 -3.79 -0.84 2.03
C ASP A 69 -3.31 -0.60 3.47
N GLN A 70 -3.96 0.30 4.22
CA GLN A 70 -3.62 0.53 5.64
C GLN A 70 -3.82 -0.73 6.49
N ARG A 71 -3.18 -0.76 7.66
CA ARG A 71 -3.37 -1.83 8.65
C ARG A 71 -4.86 -2.08 8.91
N GLY A 72 -5.26 -3.36 8.88
CA GLY A 72 -6.65 -3.78 9.09
C GLY A 72 -7.64 -3.35 8.00
N CYS A 73 -7.18 -2.82 6.88
CA CYS A 73 -8.01 -2.38 5.77
C CYS A 73 -7.70 -3.18 4.50
N GLY A 74 -8.68 -3.33 3.62
CA GLY A 74 -8.51 -4.01 2.32
C GLY A 74 -7.91 -5.42 2.47
N ARG A 75 -6.74 -5.63 1.87
CA ARG A 75 -6.01 -6.90 1.90
C ARG A 75 -4.95 -6.96 3.02
N SER A 76 -4.70 -5.85 3.70
CA SER A 76 -3.75 -5.80 4.82
C SER A 76 -4.32 -6.48 6.06
N SER A 77 -3.49 -7.21 6.78
CA SER A 77 -3.90 -7.85 8.01
C SER A 77 -4.02 -6.85 9.17
N ILE A 78 -4.68 -7.27 10.23
CA ILE A 78 -4.57 -6.68 11.56
C ILE A 78 -3.76 -7.63 12.46
N ASN A 79 -3.23 -7.14 13.57
CA ASN A 79 -2.64 -8.01 14.57
C ASN A 79 -3.77 -8.65 15.38
N SER A 80 -3.85 -9.98 15.39
CA SER A 80 -4.87 -10.74 16.12
C SER A 80 -4.83 -10.51 17.63
N LYS A 81 -3.69 -10.05 18.18
CA LYS A 81 -3.55 -9.69 19.60
C LYS A 81 -4.19 -8.35 19.96
N THR A 82 -4.66 -7.60 18.98
CA THR A 82 -5.27 -6.26 19.16
C THR A 82 -6.80 -6.30 19.06
N ILE A 83 -7.40 -7.46 18.79
CA ILE A 83 -8.85 -7.62 18.87
C ILE A 83 -9.21 -7.85 20.34
N LEU A 84 -9.91 -6.88 20.92
CA LEU A 84 -10.53 -6.97 22.25
C LEU A 84 -11.49 -8.15 22.32
#